data_AF-A0A962BIY9-F1
#
_entry.id   AF-A0A962BIY9-F1
#
_cell.length_a   1.000
_cell.length_b   1.000
_cell.length_c   1.000
_cell.angle_alpha   90.00
_cell.angle_beta   90.00
_cell.angle_gamma   90.00
#
_symmetry.space_group_name_H-M   'P 1'
#
loop_
_entity.id
_entity.type
_entity.pdbx_description
1 polymer ?
#
loop_
_entity_poly.entity_id
_entity_poly.type
_entity_poly.pdbx_seq_one_letter_code
_entity_poly.pdbx_strand_id
1 'polypeptide(L)' 'MTNHDLHRIERRACFGGWQEVWQHRSEVLDCAMRFAVYLPPQAEGEHEALPVLYWLSGLTCSEQNFITKA' A
#
# COMPACT_ATOMS: atom_id res chain seq x y z
N MET A 1 21.68 -8.04 -7.59
CA MET A 1 20.35 -8.65 -7.34
C MET A 1 19.86 -8.04 -6.05
N THR A 2 19.12 -6.94 -6.12
CA THR A 2 18.56 -6.33 -4.92
C THR A 2 17.28 -7.06 -4.55
N ASN A 3 17.20 -7.45 -3.28
CA ASN A 3 16.11 -8.28 -2.79
C ASN A 3 14.89 -7.37 -2.57
N HIS A 4 13.94 -7.37 -3.51
CA HIS A 4 12.70 -6.59 -3.42
C HIS A 4 11.66 -7.33 -2.56
N ASP A 5 12.04 -7.67 -1.33
CA ASP A 5 11.15 -8.38 -0.41
C ASP A 5 10.03 -7.45 0.04
N LEU A 6 8.82 -7.74 -0.44
CA LEU A 6 7.57 -7.16 0.02
C LEU A 6 6.99 -8.04 1.14
N HIS A 7 6.92 -7.49 2.35
CA HIS A 7 6.33 -8.17 3.50
C HIS A 7 5.01 -7.49 3.90
N ARG A 8 3.89 -8.22 3.80
CA ARG A 8 2.57 -7.71 4.19
C ARG A 8 2.44 -7.69 5.71
N ILE A 9 2.19 -6.50 6.26
CA ILE A 9 2.03 -6.24 7.70
C ILE A 9 0.57 -6.34 8.12
N GLU A 10 -0.35 -5.80 7.32
CA GLU A 10 -1.79 -5.82 7.60
C GLU A 10 -2.61 -6.11 6.34
N ARG A 11 -3.78 -6.73 6.52
CA ARG A 11 -4.82 -6.90 5.50
C ARG A 11 -6.19 -6.82 6.15
N ARG A 12 -7.07 -5.97 5.64
CA ARG A 12 -8.44 -5.78 6.13
C ARG A 12 -9.40 -5.68 4.95
N ALA A 13 -10.56 -6.33 5.05
CA ALA A 13 -11.63 -6.14 4.07
C ALA A 13 -12.16 -4.70 4.14
N CYS A 14 -12.35 -4.05 3.00
CA CYS A 14 -12.76 -2.65 2.92
C CYS A 14 -13.54 -2.39 1.62
N PHE A 15 -14.81 -1.95 1.69
CA PHE A 15 -15.67 -1.65 0.54
C PHE A 15 -15.64 -2.70 -0.60
N GLY A 16 -15.71 -3.98 -0.24
CA GLY A 16 -15.66 -5.10 -1.20
C GLY A 16 -14.27 -5.42 -1.75
N GLY A 17 -13.24 -4.68 -1.37
CA GLY A 17 -11.84 -4.94 -1.70
C GLY A 17 -10.98 -5.14 -0.45
N TRP A 18 -9.69 -4.86 -0.57
CA TRP A 18 -8.69 -5.06 0.48
C TRP A 18 -7.90 -3.78 0.76
N GLN A 19 -7.86 -3.37 2.02
CA GLN A 19 -6.88 -2.42 2.52
C GLN A 19 -5.68 -3.20 3.07
N GLU A 20 -4.51 -2.97 2.51
CA GLU A 20 -3.27 -3.63 2.94
C GLU A 20 -2.22 -2.61 3.37
N VAL A 21 -1.30 -3.07 4.22
CA VAL A 21 -0.08 -2.34 4.59
C VAL A 21 1.10 -3.27 4.34
N TRP A 22 2.11 -2.76 3.63
CA TRP A 22 3.30 -3.49 3.23
C TRP A 22 4.55 -2.81 3.77
N GLN A 23 5.59 -3.60 4.00
CA GLN A 23 6.93 -3.14 4.34
C GLN A 23 7.94 -3.66 3.33
N HIS A 24 8.90 -2.82 2.94
CA HIS A 24 10.04 -3.21 2.12
C HIS A 24 11.29 -2.43 2.51
N ARG A 25 12.47 -2.92 2.12
CA ARG A 25 13.71 -2.12 2.17
C ARG A 25 13.72 -1.18 0.97
N SER A 26 13.84 0.12 1.20
CA SER A 26 14.05 1.10 0.13
C SER A 26 15.55 1.23 -0.14
N GLU A 27 15.96 1.01 -1.39
CA GLU A 27 17.34 1.23 -1.82
C GLU A 27 17.70 2.72 -1.87
N VAL A 28 16.73 3.57 -2.27
CA VAL A 28 16.94 5.01 -2.42
C VAL A 28 17.06 5.70 -1.06
N LEU A 29 16.29 5.24 -0.07
CA LEU A 29 16.25 5.85 1.27
C LEU A 29 17.12 5.11 2.28
N ASP A 30 17.66 3.95 1.91
CA ASP A 30 18.46 3.07 2.75
C ASP A 30 17.82 2.79 4.14
N CYS A 31 16.49 2.61 4.15
CA CYS A 31 15.70 2.34 5.36
C CYS A 31 14.55 1.36 5.05
N ALA A 32 13.97 0.76 6.11
CA ALA A 32 12.73 0.01 5.97
C ALA A 32 11.56 1.01 5.83
N MET A 33 10.78 0.88 4.76
CA MET A 33 9.65 1.75 4.44
C MET A 33 8.35 0.98 4.52
N ARG A 34 7.29 1.67 4.95
CA ARG A 34 5.92 1.16 4.96
C ARG A 34 5.05 1.99 4.03
N PHE A 35 4.14 1.32 3.33
CA PHE A 35 3.11 1.97 2.53
C PHE A 35 1.80 1.21 2.63
N ALA A 36 0.70 1.91 2.40
CA ALA A 36 -0.64 1.34 2.36
C ALA A 36 -1.16 1.31 0.92
N VAL A 37 -1.95 0.29 0.60
CA VAL A 37 -2.61 0.16 -0.70
C VAL A 37 -4.05 -0.28 -0.50
N TYR A 38 -4.98 0.38 -1.19
CA TYR A 38 -6.34 -0.11 -1.35
C TYR A 38 -6.43 -0.82 -2.70
N LEU A 39 -6.80 -2.10 -2.66
CA LEU A 39 -7.08 -2.93 -3.82
C LEU A 39 -8.60 -3.02 -3.97
N PRO A 40 -9.20 -2.42 -5.00
CA PRO A 40 -10.64 -2.50 -5.22
C PRO A 40 -11.05 -3.92 -5.66
N PRO A 41 -12.32 -4.32 -5.57
CA PRO A 41 -12.77 -5.68 -5.93
C PRO A 41 -12.37 -6.11 -7.36
N GLN A 42 -12.25 -5.16 -8.28
CA GLN A 42 -11.81 -5.39 -9.66
C GLN A 42 -10.37 -5.92 -9.74
N ALA A 43 -9.55 -5.70 -8.71
CA ALA A 43 -8.17 -6.16 -8.65
C ALA A 43 -8.04 -7.68 -8.43
N GLU A 44 -9.12 -8.39 -8.07
CA GLU A 44 -9.12 -9.85 -7.93
C GLU A 44 -9.24 -10.59 -9.28
N GLY A 45 -9.53 -9.87 -10.37
CA GLY A 45 -9.54 -10.43 -11.72
C GLY A 45 -8.14 -10.60 -12.31
N GLU A 46 -7.89 -11.71 -12.99
CA GLU A 46 -6.55 -12.08 -13.47
C GLU A 46 -5.99 -11.23 -14.65
N HIS A 47 -6.76 -10.30 -15.25
CA HIS A 47 -6.44 -9.84 -16.61
C HIS A 47 -6.58 -8.34 -16.92
N GLU A 48 -6.78 -7.45 -15.95
CA GLU A 48 -6.82 -6.00 -16.25
C GLU A 48 -5.98 -5.17 -15.29
N ALA A 49 -4.97 -4.49 -15.83
CA ALA A 49 -4.22 -3.50 -15.08
C ALA A 49 -5.14 -2.31 -14.77
N LEU A 50 -5.28 -2.00 -13.48
CA LEU A 50 -6.09 -0.88 -13.02
C LEU A 50 -5.27 0.40 -12.95
N PRO A 51 -5.88 1.58 -13.15
CA PRO A 51 -5.21 2.84 -12.89
C PRO A 51 -4.79 2.95 -11.42
N VAL A 52 -3.61 3.53 -11.17
CA VAL A 52 -3.06 3.74 -9.83
C VAL A 52 -3.10 5.22 -9.47
N LEU A 53 -3.66 5.53 -8.30
CA LEU A 53 -3.59 6.86 -7.69
C LEU A 53 -2.60 6.84 -6.52
N TYR A 54 -1.54 7.64 -6.62
CA TYR A 54 -0.62 7.86 -5.51
C TYR A 54 -1.12 9.02 -4.64
N TRP A 55 -1.36 8.74 -3.37
CA TRP A 55 -1.67 9.75 -2.37
C TRP A 55 -0.44 10.08 -1.54
N LEU A 56 -0.08 11.36 -1.50
CA LEU A 56 1.04 11.86 -0.70
C LEU A 56 0.49 12.63 0.50
N SER A 57 0.69 12.07 1.69
CA SER A 57 0.23 12.67 2.94
C SER A 57 1.04 13.94 3.29
N GLY A 58 0.41 14.84 4.05
CA GLY A 58 1.05 16.07 4.54
C GLY A 58 2.01 15.88 5.72
N LEU A 59 2.59 17.00 6.20
CA LEU A 59 3.48 17.04 7.36
C LEU A 59 2.83 16.36 8.59
N THR A 60 3.60 15.52 9.30
CA THR A 60 3.20 14.72 10.49
C THR A 60 2.29 13.52 10.24
N CYS A 61 2.04 13.12 8.98
CA CYS A 61 1.22 11.96 8.69
C CYS A 61 2.00 10.65 8.51
N SER A 62 1.48 9.57 9.09
CA SER A 62 1.79 8.18 8.71
C SER A 62 0.72 7.63 7.75
N GLU A 63 0.91 6.42 7.22
CA GLU A 63 -0.05 5.73 6.37
C GLU A 63 -1.42 5.51 7.04
N GLN A 64 -1.45 5.45 8.38
CA GLN A 64 -2.70 5.28 9.15
C GLN A 64 -3.61 6.50 9.11
N ASN A 65 -3.06 7.71 8.90
CA ASN A 65 -3.84 8.95 8.89
C ASN A 65 -4.82 9.03 7.72
N PHE A 66 -4.52 8.40 6.57
CA PHE A 66 -5.43 8.38 5.42
C PHE A 66 -6.50 7.30 5.59
N ILE A 67 -6.11 6.09 6.01
CA ILE A 67 -7.03 4.94 6.14
C ILE A 67 -8.18 5.20 7.12
N THR A 68 -7.99 6.06 8.13
CA THR A 68 -8.98 6.28 9.19
C THR A 68 -9.85 7.53 8.97
N LYS A 69 -9.42 8.47 8.12
CA LYS A 69 -10.07 9.80 7.97
C LYS A 69 -10.67 10.06 6.58
N ALA A 70 -10.38 9.21 5.59
CA ALA A 70 -10.90 9.33 4.22
C ALA A 70 -12.04 8.33 3.97
#